data_AF-A0A5N5PHQ9-F1
#
_entry.id   AF-A0A5N5PHQ9-F1
#
_cell.length_a   1.000
_cell.length_b   1.000
_cell.length_c   1.000
_cell.angle_alpha   90.00
_cell.angle_beta   90.00
_cell.angle_gamma   90.00
#
_symmetry.space_group_name_H-M   'P 1'
#
loop_
_entity.id
_entity.type
_entity.pdbx_description
1 polymer ?
#
loop_
_entity_poly.entity_id
_entity_poly.type
_entity_poly.pdbx_seq_one_letter_code
_entity_poly.pdbx_strand_id
1 'polypeptide(L)'
;MEHNPVTDTWVHSKPTEHPHRLNPTLNSENVMAVQQQITTVTTRTTCSSGTWSTGLFDCTSDMKTCCCALWCLPCMQCQTASDFGWCFCMPLLDCCLTVSCCLRSKMRERYNIKGSSIEDCFTVLCCYACAWCQMARELKTRG
;
A
#
# COMPACT_ATOMS: atom_id res chain seq x y z
N MET A 1 25.71 73.85 -23.05
CA MET A 1 26.85 73.12 -22.44
C MET A 1 26.27 71.76 -22.10
N GLU A 2 26.61 70.62 -22.68
CA GLU A 2 27.76 70.22 -23.49
C GLU A 2 27.32 69.07 -24.42
N HIS A 3 28.25 68.65 -25.27
CA HIS A 3 28.11 67.83 -26.44
C HIS A 3 27.68 66.36 -26.23
N ASN A 4 27.02 65.83 -27.26
CA ASN A 4 26.92 64.44 -27.78
C ASN A 4 28.31 63.73 -27.86
N PRO A 5 28.52 62.49 -28.40
CA PRO A 5 27.69 61.33 -28.80
C PRO A 5 28.28 59.96 -28.28
N VAL A 6 27.79 58.74 -28.57
CA VAL A 6 27.95 57.95 -29.81
C VAL A 6 27.48 56.50 -29.53
N THR A 7 26.47 56.06 -30.32
CA THR A 7 26.27 54.74 -31.00
C THR A 7 26.18 53.43 -30.18
N ASP A 8 25.47 52.36 -30.58
CA ASP A 8 25.09 51.76 -31.87
C ASP A 8 23.76 50.98 -31.68
N THR A 9 22.65 51.29 -32.37
CA THR A 9 22.19 50.86 -33.70
C THR A 9 21.71 49.41 -33.92
N TRP A 10 20.43 49.34 -34.36
CA TRP A 10 19.80 48.44 -35.36
C TRP A 10 19.73 46.93 -35.04
N VAL A 11 18.58 46.36 -34.65
CA VAL A 11 17.30 46.10 -35.40
C VAL A 11 17.51 45.25 -36.65
N HIS A 12 16.73 44.18 -36.79
CA HIS A 12 16.07 43.57 -37.98
C HIS A 12 15.62 42.15 -37.55
N SER A 13 14.45 41.56 -37.85
CA SER A 13 13.37 41.86 -38.79
C SER A 13 12.25 40.79 -38.62
N LYS A 14 10.98 41.18 -38.85
CA LYS A 14 9.77 40.31 -39.06
C LYS A 14 9.85 39.51 -40.40
N PRO A 15 8.78 38.92 -40.99
CA PRO A 15 7.59 38.11 -40.57
C PRO A 15 7.46 36.79 -41.41
N THR A 16 6.24 36.21 -41.49
CA THR A 16 5.56 35.55 -42.66
C THR A 16 5.35 34.00 -42.77
N GLU A 17 4.06 33.61 -42.74
CA GLU A 17 3.29 32.67 -43.65
C GLU A 17 3.02 31.18 -43.28
N HIS A 18 1.81 30.76 -43.71
CA HIS A 18 1.00 29.51 -43.57
C HIS A 18 1.43 28.36 -44.54
N PRO A 19 0.60 27.34 -44.95
CA PRO A 19 0.03 26.17 -44.26
C PRO A 19 0.26 24.81 -45.00
N HIS A 20 -0.25 23.70 -44.43
CA HIS A 20 -0.67 22.42 -45.06
C HIS A 20 0.32 21.35 -45.58
N ARG A 21 -0.11 20.08 -45.33
CA ARG A 21 0.06 18.81 -46.09
C ARG A 21 1.28 17.92 -45.79
N LEU A 22 1.06 16.78 -45.11
CA LEU A 22 1.00 15.40 -45.66
C LEU A 22 1.15 14.32 -44.56
N ASN A 23 0.27 13.31 -44.60
CA ASN A 23 0.37 12.03 -43.88
C ASN A 23 1.03 11.00 -44.82
N PRO A 24 1.95 10.14 -44.35
CA PRO A 24 2.21 8.86 -44.98
C PRO A 24 1.72 7.69 -44.11
N THR A 25 0.84 6.91 -44.73
CA THR A 25 0.41 5.56 -44.36
C THR A 25 1.55 4.53 -44.34
N LEU A 26 1.48 3.62 -43.37
CA LEU A 26 1.75 2.17 -43.46
C LEU A 26 3.17 1.71 -43.85
N ASN A 27 3.94 1.16 -42.91
CA ASN A 27 4.73 -0.06 -43.17
C ASN A 27 4.92 -0.91 -41.91
N SER A 28 4.77 -2.21 -42.12
CA SER A 28 4.96 -3.30 -41.19
C SER A 28 6.45 -3.55 -40.99
N GLU A 29 6.97 -3.37 -39.79
CA GLU A 29 8.13 -4.11 -39.30
C GLU A 29 7.84 -4.60 -37.87
N ASN A 30 7.67 -5.92 -37.75
CA ASN A 30 7.65 -6.63 -36.47
C ASN A 30 8.99 -6.42 -35.77
N VAL A 31 9.10 -5.38 -34.96
CA VAL A 31 10.20 -5.27 -34.00
C VAL A 31 9.75 -6.02 -32.75
N MET A 32 10.17 -7.28 -32.62
CA MET A 32 10.09 -8.01 -31.36
C MET A 32 11.01 -7.34 -30.34
N ALA A 33 10.49 -6.36 -29.62
CA ALA A 33 11.14 -5.83 -28.42
C ALA A 33 11.06 -6.92 -27.33
N VAL A 34 12.11 -7.74 -27.22
CA VAL A 34 12.28 -8.62 -26.06
C VAL A 34 12.67 -7.72 -24.87
N GLN A 35 11.68 -7.25 -24.11
CA GLN A 35 11.92 -6.72 -22.77
C GLN A 35 12.29 -7.90 -21.86
N GLN A 36 13.57 -8.03 -21.53
CA GLN A 36 14.01 -8.89 -20.42
C GLN A 36 13.62 -8.19 -19.11
N GLN A 37 12.50 -8.61 -18.51
CA GLN A 37 12.16 -8.23 -17.15
C GLN A 37 12.98 -9.11 -16.21
N ILE A 38 13.98 -8.53 -15.54
CA ILE A 38 14.68 -9.18 -14.44
C ILE A 38 13.66 -9.38 -13.31
N THR A 39 13.25 -10.63 -13.09
CA THR A 39 12.33 -11.03 -12.01
C THR A 39 13.05 -10.87 -10.67
N THR A 40 13.06 -9.66 -10.13
CA THR A 40 13.23 -9.49 -8.70
C THR A 40 11.83 -9.65 -8.11
N VAL A 41 11.58 -10.75 -7.38
CA VAL A 41 10.33 -10.97 -6.64
C VAL A 41 10.31 -9.96 -5.49
N THR A 42 10.01 -8.70 -5.80
CA THR A 42 9.66 -7.71 -4.80
C THR A 42 8.14 -7.73 -4.75
N THR A 43 7.60 -8.46 -3.78
CA THR A 43 6.19 -8.39 -3.40
C THR A 43 5.91 -6.98 -2.88
N ARG A 44 5.73 -6.01 -3.79
CA ARG A 44 5.18 -4.70 -3.44
C ARG A 44 3.69 -4.93 -3.24
N THR A 45 3.27 -5.07 -1.98
CA THR A 45 1.87 -4.91 -1.61
C THR A 45 1.47 -3.48 -2.02
N THR A 46 0.87 -3.33 -3.19
CA THR A 46 0.03 -2.16 -3.45
C THR A 46 -1.08 -2.22 -2.42
N CYS A 47 -1.29 -1.15 -1.65
CA CYS A 47 -2.46 -1.02 -0.78
C CYS A 47 -3.72 -1.03 -1.64
N SER A 48 -4.18 -2.21 -2.05
CA SER A 48 -5.44 -2.35 -2.75
C SER A 48 -6.54 -2.11 -1.73
N SER A 49 -7.26 -1.02 -1.94
CA SER A 49 -8.59 -0.82 -1.37
C SER A 49 -9.40 -2.11 -1.57
N GLY A 50 -9.83 -2.75 -0.47
CA GLY A 50 -10.61 -3.98 -0.52
C GLY A 50 -9.97 -5.24 0.07
N THR A 51 -8.67 -5.26 0.41
CA THR A 51 -7.99 -6.46 0.94
C THR A 51 -7.04 -6.15 2.09
N TRP A 52 -6.67 -7.17 2.88
CA TRP A 52 -5.59 -7.10 3.87
C TRP A 52 -4.25 -6.77 3.20
N SER A 53 -3.39 -6.01 3.88
CA SER A 53 -2.06 -5.63 3.36
C SER A 53 -1.03 -6.76 3.42
N THR A 54 -1.25 -7.75 4.30
CA THR A 54 -0.41 -8.94 4.41
C THR A 54 -1.27 -10.19 4.46
N GLY A 55 -0.73 -11.32 4.03
CA GLY A 55 -1.34 -12.63 4.21
C GLY A 55 -1.41 -13.03 5.68
N LEU A 56 -2.24 -14.05 5.97
CA LEU A 56 -2.39 -14.56 7.33
C LEU A 56 -1.07 -15.12 7.87
N PHE A 57 -0.36 -15.89 7.06
CA PHE A 57 0.90 -16.58 7.43
C PHE A 57 2.18 -15.83 7.03
N ASP A 58 2.06 -14.53 6.70
CA ASP A 58 3.23 -13.63 6.49
C ASP A 58 4.03 -13.37 7.79
N CYS A 59 3.73 -14.09 8.87
CA CYS A 59 4.59 -14.16 10.05
C CYS A 59 5.90 -14.90 9.75
N THR A 60 5.90 -15.82 8.77
CA THR A 60 7.04 -16.70 8.51
C THR A 60 8.15 -16.03 7.70
N SER A 61 7.85 -14.95 6.98
CA SER A 61 8.86 -14.10 6.32
C SER A 61 9.69 -13.29 7.32
N ASP A 62 9.16 -13.05 8.53
CA ASP A 62 9.84 -12.40 9.67
C ASP A 62 9.74 -13.28 10.93
N MET A 63 10.44 -14.42 10.91
CA MET A 63 10.39 -15.42 11.99
C MET A 63 10.70 -14.85 13.38
N LYS A 64 11.55 -13.83 13.47
CA LYS A 64 11.82 -13.11 14.74
C LYS A 64 10.60 -12.36 15.25
N THR A 65 9.87 -11.65 14.40
CA THR A 65 8.64 -10.93 14.77
C THR A 65 7.54 -11.91 15.15
N CYS A 66 7.43 -13.04 14.45
CA CYS A 66 6.50 -14.11 14.79
C CYS A 66 6.82 -14.76 16.15
N CYS A 67 8.07 -15.15 16.39
CA CYS A 67 8.48 -15.76 17.65
C CYS A 67 8.44 -14.78 18.84
N CYS A 68 8.76 -13.50 18.64
CA CYS A 68 8.61 -12.47 19.67
C CYS A 68 7.15 -12.12 19.97
N ALA A 69 6.27 -12.10 18.94
CA ALA A 69 4.83 -11.95 19.12
C ALA A 69 4.22 -13.15 19.87
N LEU A 70 4.76 -14.36 19.66
CA LEU A 70 4.37 -15.55 20.42
C LEU A 70 4.88 -15.50 21.88
N TRP A 71 6.07 -14.93 22.13
CA TRP A 71 6.66 -14.86 23.47
C TRP A 71 5.86 -13.99 24.46
N CYS A 72 5.22 -12.91 23.98
CA CYS A 72 4.17 -12.23 24.76
C CYS A 72 2.96 -11.88 23.89
N LEU A 73 2.21 -12.91 23.47
CA LEU A 73 0.96 -12.71 22.74
C LEU A 73 -0.02 -11.79 23.49
N PRO A 74 -0.25 -11.94 24.82
CA PRO A 74 -1.15 -11.04 25.54
C PRO A 74 -0.73 -9.57 25.45
N CYS A 75 0.57 -9.26 25.60
CA CYS A 75 1.07 -7.89 25.46
C CYS A 75 0.75 -7.32 24.09
N MET A 76 1.02 -8.09 23.03
CA MET A 76 0.78 -7.68 21.65
C MET A 76 -0.72 -7.46 21.39
N GLN A 77 -1.59 -8.34 21.90
CA GLN A 77 -3.03 -8.21 21.74
C GLN A 77 -3.54 -6.93 22.41
N CYS A 78 -3.11 -6.69 23.64
CA CYS A 78 -3.52 -5.52 24.40
C CYS A 78 -3.02 -4.23 23.74
N GLN A 79 -1.77 -4.23 23.22
CA GLN A 79 -1.25 -3.13 22.42
C GLN A 79 -2.08 -2.91 21.14
N THR A 80 -2.37 -3.99 20.40
CA THR A 80 -3.18 -3.94 19.17
C THR A 80 -4.58 -3.38 19.45
N ALA A 81 -5.21 -3.78 20.55
CA ALA A 81 -6.50 -3.25 20.97
C ALA A 81 -6.40 -1.75 21.30
N SER A 82 -5.36 -1.35 22.05
CA SER A 82 -5.09 0.06 22.36
C SER A 82 -4.87 0.89 21.11
N ASP A 83 -4.06 0.40 20.17
CA ASP A 83 -3.75 1.05 18.89
C ASP A 83 -5.00 1.20 18.01
N PHE A 84 -5.93 0.23 18.09
CA PHE A 84 -7.23 0.34 17.41
C PHE A 84 -8.18 1.35 18.08
N GLY A 85 -7.91 1.75 19.33
CA GLY A 85 -8.73 2.65 20.14
C GLY A 85 -9.71 1.93 21.08
N TRP A 86 -9.48 0.65 21.38
CA TRP A 86 -10.24 -0.12 22.37
C TRP A 86 -9.55 -0.09 23.74
N CYS A 87 -10.31 -0.49 24.78
CA CYS A 87 -9.72 -0.73 26.08
C CYS A 87 -8.62 -1.80 25.98
N PHE A 88 -7.42 -1.47 26.44
CA PHE A 88 -6.23 -2.32 26.39
C PHE A 88 -6.50 -3.75 26.92
N CYS A 89 -7.34 -3.89 27.95
CA CYS A 89 -7.61 -5.18 28.58
C CYS A 89 -8.66 -6.04 27.86
N MET A 90 -9.35 -5.52 26.84
CA MET A 90 -10.40 -6.26 26.12
C MET A 90 -9.96 -7.66 25.64
N PRO A 91 -8.76 -7.83 25.07
CA PRO A 91 -8.31 -9.14 24.62
C PRO A 91 -8.10 -10.17 25.74
N LEU A 92 -7.89 -9.74 26.99
CA LEU A 92 -7.79 -10.67 28.12
C LEU A 92 -9.13 -11.33 28.47
N LEU A 93 -10.25 -10.75 28.03
CA LEU A 93 -11.60 -11.29 28.24
C LEU A 93 -12.04 -12.20 27.09
N ASP A 94 -11.14 -12.57 26.17
CA ASP A 94 -11.50 -13.30 24.95
C ASP A 94 -11.72 -14.81 25.17
N CYS A 95 -12.75 -15.17 25.94
CA CYS A 95 -13.02 -16.55 26.35
C CYS A 95 -13.54 -17.46 25.21
N CYS A 96 -14.00 -16.88 24.10
CA CYS A 96 -14.63 -17.59 22.97
C CYS A 96 -14.29 -16.97 21.60
N LEU A 97 -13.08 -16.39 21.44
CA LEU A 97 -12.64 -15.70 20.21
C LEU A 97 -13.53 -14.50 19.81
N THR A 98 -14.48 -14.11 20.66
CA THR A 98 -15.46 -13.07 20.39
C THR A 98 -14.78 -11.71 20.25
N VAL A 99 -13.81 -11.41 21.11
CA VAL A 99 -13.07 -10.14 21.05
C VAL A 99 -12.20 -10.12 19.80
N SER A 100 -11.51 -11.21 19.50
CA SER A 100 -10.68 -11.34 18.29
C SER A 100 -11.50 -11.18 17.01
N CYS A 101 -12.61 -11.91 16.88
CA CYS A 101 -13.49 -11.84 15.72
C CYS A 101 -14.14 -10.47 15.58
N CYS A 102 -14.59 -9.87 16.69
CA CYS A 102 -15.18 -8.54 16.69
C CYS A 102 -14.17 -7.48 16.26
N LEU A 103 -12.96 -7.50 16.82
CA LEU A 103 -11.89 -6.57 16.45
C LEU A 103 -11.56 -6.69 14.96
N ARG A 104 -11.38 -7.92 14.47
CA ARG A 104 -11.10 -8.19 13.06
C ARG A 104 -12.21 -7.71 12.13
N SER A 105 -13.48 -7.96 12.48
CA SER A 105 -14.65 -7.45 11.77
C SER A 105 -14.67 -5.92 11.74
N LYS A 106 -14.37 -5.27 12.88
CA LYS A 106 -14.30 -3.80 12.98
C LYS A 106 -13.14 -3.20 12.19
N MET A 107 -12.01 -3.89 12.08
CA MET A 107 -10.92 -3.49 11.20
C MET A 107 -11.33 -3.58 9.73
N ARG A 108 -12.04 -4.63 9.31
CA ARG A 108 -12.55 -4.71 7.93
C ARG A 108 -13.55 -3.60 7.62
N GLU A 109 -14.45 -3.30 8.54
CA GLU A 109 -15.39 -2.18 8.44
C GLU A 109 -14.62 -0.86 8.29
N ARG A 110 -13.64 -0.60 9.18
CA ARG A 110 -12.84 0.64 9.18
C ARG A 110 -12.00 0.82 7.92
N TYR A 111 -11.38 -0.25 7.42
CA TYR A 111 -10.44 -0.20 6.29
C TYR A 111 -11.05 -0.63 4.95
N ASN A 112 -12.38 -0.81 4.89
CA ASN A 112 -13.11 -1.28 3.71
C ASN A 112 -12.51 -2.55 3.09
N ILE A 113 -12.17 -3.53 3.93
CA ILE A 113 -11.63 -4.82 3.50
C ILE A 113 -12.80 -5.79 3.31
N LYS A 114 -12.86 -6.48 2.17
CA LYS A 114 -13.90 -7.47 1.87
C LYS A 114 -13.75 -8.70 2.78
N GLY A 115 -14.89 -9.31 3.15
CA GLY A 115 -14.93 -10.53 3.94
C GLY A 115 -16.20 -10.62 4.78
N SER A 116 -16.36 -11.71 5.54
CA SER A 116 -17.51 -11.95 6.41
C SER A 116 -17.09 -12.26 7.85
N SER A 117 -17.98 -12.09 8.82
CA SER A 117 -17.69 -12.47 10.22
C SER A 117 -17.46 -13.98 10.40
N ILE A 118 -18.02 -14.80 9.50
CA ILE A 118 -17.75 -16.25 9.48
C ILE A 118 -16.30 -16.50 9.05
N GLU A 119 -15.84 -15.83 7.99
CA GLU A 119 -14.46 -15.93 7.51
C GLU A 119 -13.47 -15.50 8.60
N ASP A 120 -13.81 -14.50 9.42
CA ASP A 120 -13.01 -14.14 10.59
C ASP A 120 -12.90 -15.24 11.60
N CYS A 121 -14.04 -15.83 11.96
CA CYS A 121 -14.07 -16.87 12.97
C CYS A 121 -13.21 -18.04 12.50
N PHE A 122 -13.35 -18.46 11.24
CA PHE A 122 -12.47 -19.48 10.67
C PHE A 122 -11.01 -19.06 10.62
N THR A 123 -10.70 -17.81 10.30
CA THR A 123 -9.32 -17.30 10.29
C THR A 123 -8.68 -17.36 11.67
N VAL A 124 -9.41 -16.89 12.69
CA VAL A 124 -8.98 -16.86 14.09
C VAL A 124 -8.88 -18.28 14.66
N LEU A 125 -9.80 -19.19 14.27
CA LEU A 125 -9.75 -20.62 14.61
C LEU A 125 -8.58 -21.34 13.93
N CYS A 126 -8.28 -21.01 12.68
CA CYS A 126 -7.21 -21.63 11.90
C CYS A 126 -5.83 -21.30 12.49
N CYS A 127 -5.57 -20.03 12.81
CA CYS A 127 -4.38 -19.62 13.54
C CYS A 127 -4.62 -18.33 14.33
N TYR A 128 -4.89 -18.47 15.62
CA TYR A 128 -5.15 -17.35 16.52
C TYR A 128 -4.02 -16.32 16.53
N ALA A 129 -2.77 -16.77 16.73
CA ALA A 129 -1.61 -15.90 16.78
C ALA A 129 -1.37 -15.18 15.44
N CYS A 130 -1.50 -15.89 14.32
CA CYS A 130 -1.31 -15.34 12.98
C CYS A 130 -2.36 -14.26 12.67
N ALA A 131 -3.63 -14.52 13.05
CA ALA A 131 -4.71 -13.55 12.87
C ALA A 131 -4.43 -12.26 13.64
N TRP A 132 -3.97 -12.36 14.90
CA TRP A 132 -3.56 -11.20 15.68
C TRP A 132 -2.33 -10.49 15.12
N CYS A 133 -1.34 -11.23 14.63
CA CYS A 133 -0.18 -10.63 13.97
C CYS A 133 -0.59 -9.86 12.69
N GLN A 134 -1.51 -10.44 11.90
CA GLN A 134 -2.05 -9.77 10.71
C GLN A 134 -2.78 -8.48 11.08
N MET A 135 -3.63 -8.49 12.12
CA MET A 135 -4.29 -7.29 12.63
C MET A 135 -3.29 -6.24 13.12
N ALA A 136 -2.29 -6.63 13.91
CA ALA A 136 -1.25 -5.73 14.39
C ALA A 136 -0.46 -5.08 13.24
N ARG A 137 -0.12 -5.84 12.18
CA ARG A 137 0.54 -5.30 10.99
C ARG A 137 -0.38 -4.37 10.20
N GLU A 138 -1.65 -4.70 10.11
CA GLU A 138 -2.63 -3.88 9.40
C GLU A 138 -2.78 -2.51 10.05
N LEU A 139 -2.85 -2.47 11.40
CA LEU A 139 -2.82 -1.21 12.16
C LEU A 139 -1.56 -0.40 11.86
N LYS A 140 -0.38 -1.02 11.90
CA LYS A 140 0.87 -0.31 11.59
C LYS A 140 0.97 0.19 10.16
N THR A 141 0.23 -0.45 9.24
CA THR A 141 0.25 -0.09 7.81
C THR A 141 -0.76 1.02 7.50
N ARG A 142 -1.87 1.11 8.24
CA ARG A 142 -3.02 1.98 7.91
C ARG A 142 -3.47 2.94 9.01
N GLY A 143 -3.00 2.76 10.24
CA GLY A 143 -3.22 3.64 11.39
C GLY A 143 -2.08 4.63 11.55
#